data_AF-A0A411I635-F1
#
_entry.id   AF-A0A411I635-F1
#
_cell.length_a   1.000
_cell.length_b   1.000
_cell.length_c   1.000
_cell.angle_alpha   90.00
_cell.angle_beta   90.00
_cell.angle_gamma   90.00
#
_symmetry.space_group_name_H-M   'P 1'
#
loop_
_entity.id
_entity.type
_entity.pdbx_description
1 polymer ?
#
loop_
_entity_poly.entity_id
_entity_poly.type
_entity_poly.pdbx_seq_one_letter_code
_entity_poly.pdbx_strand_id
1 'polypeptide(L)'
;LEASSHFQKTAKLDFPVFNGGQYCFSGYFPMYGQQPGYLSFNIIQGGHKYTWKRYSGNHGNRWLHMRLSINSHAPSFQFELEGHTGSGYHSDIAMDDLFVTQGHC
;
A
#
# COMPACT_ATOMS: atom_id res chain seq x y z
N LEU A 1 -7.43 -8.18 3.59
CA LEU A 1 -6.65 -8.70 4.73
C LEU A 1 -7.59 -8.81 5.90
N GLU A 2 -8.14 -10.01 6.08
CA GLU A 2 -9.06 -10.33 7.17
C GLU A 2 -8.24 -10.49 8.46
N ALA A 3 -8.50 -9.68 9.49
CA ALA A 3 -7.79 -9.84 10.76
C ALA A 3 -8.37 -10.97 11.63
N SER A 4 -9.61 -11.42 11.38
CA SER A 4 -10.19 -12.54 12.12
C SER A 4 -9.34 -13.79 11.90
N SER A 5 -8.64 -14.24 12.96
CA SER A 5 -7.65 -15.35 13.00
C SER A 5 -6.23 -15.08 12.48
N HIS A 6 -5.93 -13.88 11.96
CA HIS A 6 -4.59 -13.53 11.43
C HIS A 6 -4.06 -12.25 12.07
N PHE A 7 -3.70 -12.32 13.36
CA PHE A 7 -3.15 -11.20 14.11
C PHE A 7 -1.67 -10.98 13.80
N GLN A 8 -1.26 -9.70 13.71
CA GLN A 8 0.14 -9.30 13.50
C GLN A 8 0.77 -9.99 12.28
N LYS A 9 -0.03 -10.22 11.23
CA LYS A 9 0.42 -10.85 9.99
C LYS A 9 0.67 -9.80 8.94
N THR A 10 1.73 -10.03 8.17
CA THR A 10 2.09 -9.20 7.03
C THR A 10 1.74 -9.93 5.75
N ALA A 11 1.04 -9.26 4.85
CA ALA A 11 0.89 -9.67 3.47
C ALA A 11 1.48 -8.62 2.55
N LYS A 12 2.01 -9.09 1.42
CA LYS A 12 2.69 -8.26 0.44
C LYS A 12 2.07 -8.50 -0.93
N LEU A 13 1.89 -7.42 -1.68
CA LEU A 13 1.53 -7.44 -3.08
C LEU A 13 2.61 -6.72 -3.86
N ASP A 14 3.37 -7.50 -4.62
CA ASP A 14 4.45 -7.03 -5.46
C ASP A 14 3.95 -6.78 -6.88
N PHE A 15 4.22 -5.58 -7.40
CA PHE A 15 3.93 -5.23 -8.79
C PHE A 15 5.09 -5.64 -9.71
N PRO A 16 4.91 -5.62 -11.03
CA PRO A 16 6.03 -5.76 -11.97
C PRO A 16 7.12 -4.70 -11.75
N VAL A 17 8.30 -4.94 -12.30
CA VAL A 17 9.38 -3.96 -12.32
C VAL A 17 9.08 -2.92 -13.41
N PHE A 18 9.22 -1.64 -13.06
CA PHE A 18 9.05 -0.50 -13.94
C PHE A 18 10.40 0.15 -14.23
N ASN A 19 10.52 0.79 -15.40
CA ASN A 19 11.66 1.66 -15.70
C ASN A 19 11.58 2.96 -14.90
N GLY A 20 12.72 3.57 -14.63
CA GLY A 20 12.81 4.91 -14.06
C GLY A 20 11.93 5.92 -14.78
N GLY A 21 11.31 6.82 -14.00
CA GLY A 21 10.40 7.82 -14.53
C GLY A 21 9.36 8.27 -13.52
N GLN A 22 8.39 9.03 -14.03
CA GLN A 22 7.25 9.52 -13.27
C GLN A 22 6.03 8.61 -13.46
N TYR A 23 5.38 8.29 -12.35
CA TYR A 23 4.20 7.44 -12.32
C TYR A 23 3.18 7.97 -11.32
N CYS A 24 1.91 7.73 -11.63
CA CYS A 24 0.80 7.89 -10.72
C CYS A 24 0.28 6.52 -10.31
N PHE A 25 0.37 6.22 -9.02
CA PHE A 25 -0.29 5.09 -8.40
C PHE A 25 -1.62 5.56 -7.83
N SER A 26 -2.72 4.87 -8.14
CA SER A 26 -4.04 5.18 -7.61
C SER A 26 -4.81 3.92 -7.22
N GLY A 27 -5.76 4.08 -6.32
CA GLY A 27 -6.74 3.04 -6.02
C GLY A 27 -7.56 3.38 -4.80
N TYR A 28 -8.29 2.39 -4.29
CA TYR A 28 -9.19 2.58 -3.16
C TYR A 28 -8.82 1.64 -2.03
N PHE A 29 -8.91 2.12 -0.79
CA PHE A 29 -8.70 1.31 0.40
C PHE A 29 -9.65 1.73 1.53
N PRO A 30 -10.33 0.81 2.22
CA PRO A 30 -10.89 1.04 3.53
C PRO A 30 -9.92 0.51 4.60
N MET A 31 -9.86 1.21 5.73
CA MET A 31 -9.15 0.72 6.90
C MET A 31 -9.96 1.09 8.13
N TYR A 32 -10.66 0.10 8.67
CA TYR A 32 -11.63 0.30 9.75
C TYR A 32 -11.39 -0.72 10.86
N GLY A 33 -11.62 -0.30 12.10
CA GLY A 33 -11.48 -1.16 13.26
C GLY A 33 -10.79 -0.49 14.44
N GLN A 34 -10.74 -1.18 15.57
CA GLN A 34 -10.08 -0.66 16.77
C GLN A 34 -8.55 -0.67 16.64
N GLN A 35 -8.00 -1.71 16.00
CA GLN A 35 -6.56 -1.90 15.82
C GLN A 35 -6.25 -2.53 14.46
N PRO A 36 -6.50 -1.82 13.33
CA PRO A 36 -6.29 -2.36 11.98
C PRO A 36 -4.84 -2.65 11.63
N GLY A 37 -3.89 -2.03 12.33
CA GLY A 37 -2.48 -2.10 11.98
C GLY A 37 -2.13 -1.01 10.96
N TYR A 38 -1.45 -1.37 9.88
CA TYR A 38 -1.01 -0.41 8.87
C TYR A 38 -1.00 -0.96 7.45
N LEU A 39 -1.04 -0.03 6.49
CA LEU A 39 -0.86 -0.27 5.08
C LEU A 39 0.27 0.63 4.56
N SER A 40 1.31 0.03 3.99
CA SER A 40 2.50 0.72 3.47
C SER A 40 2.63 0.56 1.96
N PHE A 41 2.95 1.67 1.31
CA PHE A 41 3.31 1.75 -0.09
C PHE A 41 4.83 1.89 -0.14
N ASN A 42 5.50 0.89 -0.70
CA ASN A 42 6.94 0.82 -0.73
C ASN A 42 7.44 0.87 -2.17
N ILE A 43 8.63 1.45 -2.34
CA ILE A 43 9.39 1.48 -3.58
C ILE A 43 10.66 0.67 -3.35
N ILE A 44 10.89 -0.34 -4.18
CA ILE A 44 12.11 -1.15 -4.16
C ILE A 44 12.96 -0.73 -5.36
N GLN A 45 14.18 -0.26 -5.12
CA GLN A 45 15.12 0.16 -6.16
C GLN A 45 16.56 -0.11 -5.72
N GLY A 46 17.39 -0.61 -6.63
CA GLY A 46 18.80 -0.94 -6.31
C GLY A 46 18.96 -1.96 -5.18
N GLY A 47 17.98 -2.86 -4.98
CA GLY A 47 17.97 -3.83 -3.87
C GLY A 47 17.54 -3.25 -2.51
N HIS A 48 17.22 -1.96 -2.43
CA HIS A 48 16.77 -1.29 -1.22
C HIS A 48 15.28 -1.00 -1.25
N LYS A 49 14.61 -1.21 -0.11
CA LYS A 49 13.19 -0.91 0.09
C LYS A 49 13.03 0.43 0.81
N TYR A 50 12.20 1.30 0.25
CA TYR A 50 11.86 2.62 0.80
C TYR A 50 10.35 2.71 1.01
N THR A 51 9.91 3.03 2.23
CA THR A 51 8.48 3.30 2.47
C THR A 51 8.14 4.70 1.98
N TRP A 52 7.34 4.77 0.92
CA TRP A 52 6.88 6.02 0.32
C TRP A 52 5.73 6.64 1.11
N LYS A 53 4.74 5.82 1.47
CA LYS A 53 3.58 6.26 2.26
C LYS A 53 3.15 5.14 3.20
N ARG A 54 2.73 5.50 4.41
CA ARG A 54 2.09 4.58 5.35
C ARG A 54 0.79 5.20 5.86
N TYR A 55 -0.25 4.40 5.87
CA TYR A 55 -1.51 4.66 6.58
C TYR A 55 -1.56 3.74 7.79
N SER A 56 -2.04 4.23 8.92
CA SER A 56 -2.10 3.47 10.17
C SER A 56 -3.33 3.85 10.99
N GLY A 57 -3.90 2.88 11.69
CA GLY A 57 -5.07 3.12 12.54
C GLY A 57 -6.38 3.21 11.77
N ASN A 58 -7.42 3.74 12.41
CA ASN A 58 -8.76 3.76 11.84
C ASN A 58 -8.96 4.96 10.91
N HIS A 59 -9.32 4.69 9.65
CA HIS A 59 -9.64 5.68 8.62
C HIS A 59 -11.14 5.72 8.27
N GLY A 60 -11.96 5.01 9.05
CA GLY A 60 -13.41 4.95 8.92
C GLY A 60 -13.89 3.82 8.00
N ASN A 61 -15.17 3.47 8.15
CA ASN A 61 -15.82 2.49 7.30
C ASN A 61 -16.26 3.13 5.96
N ARG A 62 -15.28 3.53 5.16
CA ARG A 62 -15.49 4.07 3.81
C ARG A 62 -14.27 3.77 2.94
N TRP A 63 -14.50 3.65 1.65
CA TRP A 63 -13.43 3.60 0.66
C TRP A 63 -12.78 4.98 0.53
N LEU A 64 -11.48 5.04 0.78
CA LEU A 64 -10.67 6.22 0.55
C LEU A 64 -9.92 6.05 -0.76
N HIS A 65 -10.08 7.03 -1.65
CA HIS A 65 -9.28 7.10 -2.85
C HIS A 65 -7.89 7.65 -2.52
N MET A 66 -6.86 6.93 -2.95
CA MET A 66 -5.48 7.38 -2.87
C MET A 66 -4.94 7.70 -4.26
N ARG A 67 -4.10 8.73 -4.31
CA ARG A 67 -3.21 9.02 -5.43
C ARG A 67 -1.84 9.33 -4.89
N LEU A 68 -0.84 8.62 -5.38
CA LEU A 68 0.55 8.77 -4.98
C LEU A 68 1.34 9.06 -6.25
N SER A 69 1.94 10.24 -6.32
CA SER A 69 2.90 10.57 -7.38
C SER A 69 4.27 10.01 -7.01
N ILE A 70 4.90 9.34 -7.96
CA ILE A 70 6.22 8.73 -7.79
C ILE A 70 7.12 9.27 -8.88
N ASN A 71 8.32 9.67 -8.49
CA ASN A 71 9.38 10.06 -9.41
C ASN A 71 10.65 9.31 -9.04
N SER A 72 10.94 8.22 -9.75
CA SER A 72 12.15 7.43 -9.54
C SER A 72 13.20 7.79 -10.59
N HIS A 73 14.39 8.17 -10.12
CA HIS A 73 15.57 8.40 -10.95
C HIS A 73 16.43 7.14 -11.11
N ALA A 74 16.05 6.03 -10.47
CA ALA A 74 16.73 4.76 -10.62
C ALA A 74 16.43 4.17 -12.01
N PRO A 75 17.33 3.37 -12.62
CA PRO A 75 17.09 2.74 -13.92
C PRO A 75 15.83 1.88 -13.92
N SER A 76 15.55 1.20 -12.80
CA SER A 76 14.32 0.47 -12.56
C SER A 76 13.93 0.50 -11.08
N PHE A 77 12.65 0.29 -10.83
CA PHE A 77 12.10 0.19 -9.48
C PHE A 77 10.84 -0.70 -9.49
N GLN A 78 10.37 -1.10 -8.32
CA GLN A 78 9.19 -1.94 -8.14
C GLN A 78 8.30 -1.35 -7.05
N PHE A 79 6.98 -1.41 -7.24
CA PHE A 79 6.02 -1.11 -6.18
C PHE A 79 5.74 -2.37 -5.34
N GLU A 80 5.75 -2.21 -4.03
CA GLU A 80 5.29 -3.24 -3.08
C GLU A 80 4.25 -2.60 -2.16
N LEU A 81 3.08 -3.23 -2.05
CA LEU A 81 2.09 -2.91 -1.03
C LEU A 81 2.25 -3.88 0.12
N GLU A 82 2.42 -3.36 1.32
CA GLU A 82 2.56 -4.16 2.53
C GLU A 82 1.44 -3.83 3.51
N GLY A 83 0.54 -4.78 3.71
CA GLY A 83 -0.49 -4.69 4.73
C GLY A 83 -0.09 -5.50 5.95
N HIS A 84 -0.21 -4.89 7.13
CA HIS A 84 0.04 -5.54 8.40
C HIS A 84 -1.20 -5.43 9.29
N THR A 85 -1.77 -6.57 9.67
CA THR A 85 -2.92 -6.61 10.57
C THR A 85 -2.49 -6.27 11.99
N GLY A 86 -3.34 -5.57 12.75
CA GLY A 86 -3.05 -5.30 14.15
C GLY A 86 -3.30 -6.50 15.08
N SER A 87 -3.39 -6.21 16.38
CA SER A 87 -3.54 -7.22 17.44
C SER A 87 -4.98 -7.64 17.75
N GLY A 88 -5.98 -7.01 17.10
CA GLY A 88 -7.40 -7.27 17.33
C GLY A 88 -8.06 -7.99 16.16
N TYR A 89 -9.25 -8.57 16.41
CA TYR A 89 -10.06 -9.28 15.40
C TYR A 89 -11.10 -8.36 14.72
N HIS A 90 -11.35 -7.19 15.29
CA HIS A 90 -12.27 -6.18 14.75
C HIS A 90 -11.53 -5.18 13.88
N SER A 91 -10.94 -5.65 12.79
CA SER A 91 -10.36 -4.74 11.82
C SER A 91 -10.08 -5.36 10.46
N ASP A 92 -10.42 -4.63 9.41
CA ASP A 92 -10.19 -5.08 8.04
C ASP A 92 -9.41 -4.02 7.26
N ILE A 93 -8.44 -4.50 6.49
CA ILE A 93 -7.75 -3.71 5.47
C ILE A 93 -8.10 -4.36 4.13
N ALA A 94 -8.77 -3.61 3.25
CA ALA A 94 -8.99 -4.04 1.88
C ALA A 94 -8.36 -3.05 0.89
N MET A 95 -8.21 -3.48 -0.35
CA MET A 95 -7.75 -2.64 -1.45
C MET A 95 -8.44 -3.10 -2.71
N ASP A 96 -8.79 -2.14 -3.57
CA ASP A 96 -9.43 -2.42 -4.85
C ASP A 96 -9.06 -1.33 -5.87
N ASP A 97 -9.32 -1.61 -7.15
CA ASP A 97 -9.13 -0.68 -8.26
C ASP A 97 -7.71 -0.08 -8.30
N LEU A 98 -6.70 -0.94 -8.19
CA LEU A 98 -5.29 -0.53 -8.17
C LEU A 98 -4.77 -0.28 -9.59
N PHE A 99 -4.33 0.96 -9.85
CA PHE A 99 -3.78 1.38 -11.13
C PHE A 99 -2.40 2.01 -10.98
N VAL A 100 -1.51 1.69 -11.92
CA VAL A 100 -0.23 2.37 -12.10
C VAL A 100 -0.21 2.94 -13.50
N THR A 101 -0.13 4.26 -13.60
CA THR A 101 -0.09 4.98 -14.89
C THR A 101 1.19 5.78 -14.99
N GLN A 102 1.77 5.87 -16.18
CA GLN A 102 2.96 6.69 -16.39
C GLN A 102 2.56 8.17 -16.47
N GLY A 103 3.28 9.04 -15.76
CA GLY A 103 3.02 10.48 -15.70
C GLY A 103 2.60 10.99 -14.31
N HIS A 104 1.99 12.18 -14.29
CA HIS A 104 1.54 12.85 -13.08
C HIS A 104 0.20 12.29 -12.56
N CYS A 105 -0.02 12.41 -11.25
CA CYS A 105 -1.35 12.39 -10.64
C CYS A 105 -1.95 13.81 -10.65
#